data_AF-A0A0A6ZP32-F1
#
_entry.id   AF-A0A0A6ZP32-F1
#
_cell.length_a   1.000
_cell.length_b   1.000
_cell.length_c   1.000
_cell.angle_alpha   90.00
_cell.angle_beta   90.00
_cell.angle_gamma   90.00
#
_symmetry.space_group_name_H-M   'P 1'
#
loop_
_entity.id
_entity.type
_entity.pdbx_description
1 polymer ?
#
loop_
_entity_poly.entity_id
_entity_poly.type
_entity_poly.pdbx_seq_one_letter_code
_entity_poly.pdbx_strand_id
1 'polypeptide(L)'
;MPYCPGMERSIRVSGCVKPLYSAVTVIDAFRGLNAHILVQEYIKEAQGCDIRCLVVGDEVVAAIERRAKEGDFRSNLHRGGAASVASITPQEREIAIKAARTMALDVAGVDILRANRGPLVMEVNASPGLEGIEKTTGIDIAGKMIRWIERHATTEYCLKTGG
;
A
#
# COMPACT_ATOMS: atom_id res chain seq x y z
N MET A 1 15.11 -21.76 -16.67
CA MET A 1 14.62 -20.61 -15.89
C MET A 1 14.39 -21.09 -14.47
N PRO A 2 15.14 -20.61 -13.47
CA PRO A 2 14.88 -20.98 -12.09
C PRO A 2 13.60 -20.30 -11.60
N TYR A 3 12.75 -21.10 -10.96
CA TYR A 3 11.53 -20.76 -10.27
C TYR A 3 11.80 -19.69 -9.19
N CYS A 4 10.98 -18.64 -9.12
CA CYS A 4 11.09 -17.59 -8.10
C CYS A 4 10.15 -17.94 -6.93
N PRO A 5 10.64 -18.43 -5.79
CA PRO A 5 9.81 -18.82 -4.66
C PRO A 5 9.51 -17.57 -3.82
N GLY A 6 8.43 -16.87 -4.15
CA GLY A 6 8.03 -15.66 -3.41
C GLY A 6 6.54 -15.34 -3.43
N MET A 7 5.72 -16.11 -4.15
CA MET A 7 4.26 -15.95 -4.10
C MET A 7 3.70 -16.68 -2.88
N GLU A 8 4.00 -16.18 -1.68
CA GLU A 8 3.15 -16.48 -0.53
C GLU A 8 1.78 -15.85 -0.81
N ARG A 9 0.80 -16.68 -1.16
CA ARG A 9 -0.60 -16.28 -1.16
C ARG A 9 -1.01 -16.09 0.30
N SER A 10 -0.70 -14.92 0.85
CA SER A 10 -1.29 -14.45 2.10
C SER A 10 -2.80 -14.34 1.85
N ILE A 11 -3.57 -15.27 2.42
CA ILE A 11 -5.02 -15.14 2.46
C ILE A 11 -5.32 -14.04 3.48
N ARG A 12 -5.46 -12.80 2.99
CA ARG A 12 -5.93 -11.69 3.82
C ARG A 12 -7.43 -11.84 4.07
N VAL A 13 -7.79 -12.49 5.17
CA VAL A 13 -9.15 -12.42 5.71
C VAL A 13 -9.32 -11.06 6.36
N SER A 14 -9.76 -10.08 5.58
CA SER A 14 -10.11 -8.76 6.09
C SER A 14 -11.57 -8.79 6.54
N GLY A 15 -11.79 -8.75 7.86
CA GLY A 15 -13.11 -8.71 8.49
C GLY A 15 -13.06 -7.89 9.79
N CYS A 16 -14.00 -6.96 9.99
CA CYS A 16 -14.17 -6.28 11.26
C CYS A 16 -15.00 -7.16 12.19
N VAL A 17 -14.39 -7.67 13.25
CA VAL A 17 -15.05 -8.59 14.19
C VAL A 17 -15.37 -7.83 15.48
N LYS A 18 -16.67 -7.61 15.75
CA LYS A 18 -17.11 -6.75 16.86
C LYS A 18 -17.13 -7.46 18.22
N PRO A 19 -17.62 -8.71 18.36
CA PRO A 19 -17.48 -9.46 19.61
C PRO A 19 -16.13 -10.19 19.66
N LEU A 20 -15.43 -10.15 20.81
CA LEU A 20 -14.20 -10.94 21.01
C LEU A 20 -14.42 -12.43 20.72
N TYR A 21 -15.59 -12.96 21.09
CA TYR A 21 -15.94 -14.36 20.84
C TYR A 21 -15.87 -14.72 19.35
N SER A 22 -16.37 -13.84 18.47
CA SER A 22 -16.32 -14.07 17.02
C SER A 22 -14.89 -14.04 16.48
N ALA A 23 -13.97 -13.28 17.10
CA ALA A 23 -12.58 -13.25 16.69
C ALA A 23 -11.90 -14.59 17.00
N VAL A 24 -12.21 -15.17 18.17
CA VAL A 24 -11.77 -16.52 18.55
C VAL A 24 -12.31 -17.56 17.58
N THR A 25 -13.60 -17.48 17.20
CA THR A 25 -14.20 -18.41 16.23
C THR A 25 -13.52 -18.33 14.86
N VAL A 26 -13.19 -17.14 14.37
CA VAL A 26 -12.45 -16.96 13.11
C VAL A 26 -11.07 -17.59 13.22
N ILE A 27 -10.32 -17.28 14.28
CA ILE A 27 -8.98 -17.85 14.49
C ILE A 27 -9.04 -19.38 14.54
N ASP A 28 -10.00 -19.95 15.28
CA ASP A 28 -10.20 -21.40 15.40
C ASP A 28 -10.54 -22.05 14.06
N ALA A 29 -11.36 -21.41 13.23
CA ALA A 29 -11.70 -21.91 11.89
C ALA A 29 -10.48 -21.99 10.95
N PHE A 30 -9.49 -21.10 11.11
CA PHE A 30 -8.29 -21.06 10.27
C PHE A 30 -7.11 -21.88 10.82
N ARG A 31 -7.21 -22.45 12.04
CA ARG A 31 -6.16 -23.28 12.64
C ARG A 31 -5.78 -24.51 11.80
N GLY A 32 -6.73 -25.08 11.05
CA GLY A 32 -6.49 -26.26 10.21
C GLY A 32 -5.85 -25.96 8.84
N LEU A 33 -5.69 -24.68 8.48
CA LEU A 33 -5.29 -24.26 7.13
C LEU A 33 -3.81 -23.86 7.02
N ASN A 34 -2.99 -24.05 8.07
CA ASN A 34 -1.59 -23.61 8.13
C ASN A 34 -1.39 -22.15 7.66
N ALA A 35 -2.36 -21.28 7.94
CA ALA A 35 -2.32 -19.87 7.57
C ALA A 35 -1.81 -19.02 8.73
N HIS A 36 -0.92 -18.07 8.43
CA HIS A 36 -0.52 -17.05 9.40
C HIS A 36 -1.61 -15.98 9.51
N ILE A 37 -2.03 -15.68 10.74
CA ILE A 37 -3.11 -14.72 11.02
C ILE A 37 -2.50 -13.49 11.68
N LEU A 38 -2.77 -12.31 11.10
CA LEU A 38 -2.47 -11.03 11.71
C LEU A 38 -3.76 -10.44 12.30
N VAL A 39 -3.75 -10.20 13.61
CA VAL A 39 -4.85 -9.50 14.30
C VAL A 39 -4.40 -8.07 14.59
N GLN A 40 -5.21 -7.10 14.19
CA GLN A 40 -4.90 -5.68 14.31
C GLN A 40 -6.10 -4.92 14.90
N GLU A 41 -5.80 -3.84 15.63
CA GLU A 41 -6.79 -2.87 16.10
C GLU A 41 -7.59 -2.26 14.93
N TYR A 42 -8.91 -2.16 15.08
CA TYR A 42 -9.76 -1.49 14.10
C TYR A 42 -9.84 0.01 14.38
N ILE A 43 -9.26 0.80 13.48
CA ILE A 43 -9.24 2.27 13.56
C ILE A 43 -10.56 2.83 13.01
N LYS A 44 -11.53 3.04 13.91
CA LYS A 44 -12.90 3.46 13.56
C LYS A 44 -12.97 4.87 13.00
N GLU A 45 -12.14 5.76 13.53
CA GLU A 45 -12.09 7.18 13.17
C GLU A 45 -11.61 7.41 11.73
N ALA A 46 -10.94 6.43 11.12
CA ALA A 46 -10.59 6.47 9.71
C ALA A 46 -11.82 6.32 8.79
N GLN A 47 -12.98 5.89 9.32
CA GLN A 47 -14.26 5.80 8.60
C GLN A 47 -14.19 5.05 7.25
N GLY A 48 -13.41 3.97 7.19
CA GLY A 48 -13.23 3.20 5.96
C GLY A 48 -12.45 3.95 4.86
N CYS A 49 -11.67 4.96 5.25
CA CYS A 49 -10.81 5.73 4.38
C CYS A 49 -9.34 5.45 4.69
N ASP A 50 -8.52 5.37 3.66
CA ASP A 50 -7.07 5.33 3.79
C ASP A 50 -6.42 6.29 2.79
N ILE A 51 -5.24 6.79 3.16
CA ILE A 51 -4.41 7.61 2.29
C ILE A 51 -3.34 6.72 1.67
N ARG A 52 -3.37 6.59 0.35
CA ARG A 52 -2.30 5.92 -0.39
C ARG A 52 -1.31 6.96 -0.87
N CYS A 53 -0.14 6.95 -0.28
CA CYS A 53 1.03 7.72 -0.71
C CYS A 53 1.85 6.85 -1.68
N LEU A 54 2.20 7.39 -2.84
CA LEU A 54 3.16 6.76 -3.73
C LEU A 54 4.51 7.44 -3.59
N VAL A 55 5.49 6.68 -3.15
CA VAL A 55 6.86 7.10 -2.88
C VAL A 55 7.74 6.68 -4.06
N VAL A 56 8.58 7.60 -4.52
CA VAL A 56 9.67 7.33 -5.47
C VAL A 56 10.93 7.98 -4.92
N GLY A 57 11.92 7.16 -4.58
CA GLY A 57 13.10 7.56 -3.84
C GLY A 57 12.73 8.18 -2.50
N ASP A 58 13.05 9.47 -2.36
CA ASP A 58 12.86 10.23 -1.12
C ASP A 58 11.65 11.18 -1.16
N GLU A 59 10.77 11.04 -2.16
CA GLU A 59 9.62 11.93 -2.36
C GLU A 59 8.31 11.14 -2.39
N VAL A 60 7.28 11.63 -1.68
CA VAL A 60 5.89 11.26 -1.98
C VAL A 60 5.44 12.04 -3.20
N VAL A 61 5.40 11.37 -4.34
CA VAL A 61 5.16 11.99 -5.65
C VAL A 61 3.69 12.19 -5.97
N ALA A 62 2.82 11.40 -5.33
CA ALA A 62 1.37 11.49 -5.46
C ALA A 62 0.72 10.90 -4.21
N ALA A 63 -0.47 11.38 -3.87
CA ALA A 63 -1.28 10.81 -2.81
C ALA A 63 -2.77 10.88 -3.15
N ILE A 64 -3.50 9.83 -2.81
CA ILE A 64 -4.95 9.75 -2.96
C ILE A 64 -5.60 9.27 -1.67
N GLU A 65 -6.80 9.76 -1.39
CA GLU A 65 -7.68 9.17 -0.40
C GLU A 65 -8.54 8.14 -1.12
N ARG A 66 -8.58 6.93 -0.59
CA ARG A 66 -9.49 5.88 -1.04
C ARG A 66 -10.57 5.70 0.00
N ARG A 67 -11.83 5.79 -0.41
CA ARG A 67 -13.00 5.59 0.44
C ARG A 67 -13.73 4.31 0.04
N ALA A 68 -13.95 3.44 1.02
CA ALA A 68 -14.78 2.26 0.84
C ALA A 68 -16.24 2.64 0.53
N LYS A 69 -16.97 1.77 -0.19
CA LYS A 69 -18.40 1.96 -0.41
C LYS A 69 -19.17 1.87 0.91
N GLU A 70 -20.34 2.49 0.96
CA GLU A 70 -21.25 2.38 2.11
C GLU A 70 -21.50 0.90 2.45
N GLY A 71 -21.16 0.50 3.69
CA GLY A 71 -21.27 -0.89 4.17
C GLY A 71 -20.05 -1.79 3.96
N ASP A 72 -19.02 -1.38 3.20
CA ASP A 72 -17.70 -2.03 3.16
C ASP A 72 -16.68 -1.13 3.86
N PHE A 73 -15.68 -1.71 4.51
CA PHE A 73 -14.59 -0.97 5.16
C PHE A 73 -13.28 -1.08 4.37
N ARG A 74 -13.25 -1.89 3.31
CA ARG A 74 -12.10 -2.04 2.40
C ARG A 74 -12.19 -1.00 1.30
N SER A 75 -11.22 -0.12 1.27
CA SER A 75 -11.10 1.02 0.35
C SER A 75 -10.39 0.69 -0.97
N ASN A 76 -10.01 -0.56 -1.21
CA ASN A 76 -9.32 -0.97 -2.43
C ASN A 76 -10.12 -0.58 -3.70
N LEU A 77 -9.52 0.25 -4.56
CA LEU A 77 -10.13 0.80 -5.78
C LEU A 77 -10.72 -0.25 -6.72
N HIS A 78 -10.11 -1.44 -6.81
CA HIS A 78 -10.60 -2.54 -7.64
C HIS A 78 -12.00 -3.07 -7.26
N ARG A 79 -12.56 -2.66 -6.10
CA ARG A 79 -13.92 -3.05 -5.67
C ARG A 79 -14.93 -1.91 -5.77
N GLY A 80 -14.59 -0.85 -6.49
CA GLY A 80 -15.47 0.29 -6.76
C GLY A 80 -15.50 1.34 -5.63
N GLY A 81 -14.46 1.40 -4.80
CA GLY A 81 -14.24 2.55 -3.90
C GLY A 81 -13.98 3.83 -4.69
N ALA A 82 -14.27 4.98 -4.09
CA ALA A 82 -13.99 6.28 -4.70
C ALA A 82 -12.53 6.70 -4.38
N ALA A 83 -11.83 7.26 -5.35
CA ALA A 83 -10.54 7.92 -5.14
C ALA A 83 -10.66 9.43 -5.37
N SER A 84 -10.06 10.20 -4.47
CA SER A 84 -9.87 11.64 -4.61
C SER A 84 -8.42 12.01 -4.33
N VAL A 85 -7.98 13.16 -4.84
CA VAL A 85 -6.64 13.67 -4.53
C VAL A 85 -6.54 13.95 -3.03
N ALA A 86 -5.48 13.47 -2.39
CA ALA A 86 -5.24 13.70 -0.97
C ALA A 86 -4.22 14.81 -0.75
N SER A 87 -4.59 15.81 0.04
CA SER A 87 -3.65 16.72 0.68
C SER A 87 -3.08 16.03 1.93
N ILE A 88 -1.79 15.71 1.90
CA ILE A 88 -1.10 15.04 3.00
C ILE A 88 -0.35 16.03 3.88
N THR A 89 -0.32 15.77 5.17
CA THR A 89 0.43 16.56 6.15
C THR A 89 1.95 16.29 6.03
N PRO A 90 2.81 17.18 6.57
CA PRO A 90 4.24 16.90 6.66
C PRO A 90 4.56 15.59 7.38
N GLN A 91 3.82 15.28 8.45
CA GLN A 91 3.99 14.04 9.21
C GLN A 91 3.62 12.79 8.39
N GLU A 92 2.54 12.85 7.61
CA GLU A 92 2.14 11.77 6.69
C GLU A 92 3.15 11.55 5.57
N ARG A 93 3.74 12.64 5.05
CA ARG A 93 4.81 12.56 4.05
C ARG A 93 6.06 11.91 4.63
N GLU A 94 6.48 12.35 5.81
CA GLU A 94 7.67 11.83 6.48
C GLU A 94 7.53 10.34 6.81
N ILE A 95 6.39 9.93 7.38
CA ILE A 95 6.18 8.52 7.74
C ILE A 95 6.10 7.62 6.50
N ALA A 96 5.54 8.11 5.39
CA ALA A 96 5.51 7.36 4.13
C ALA A 96 6.92 7.10 3.57
N ILE A 97 7.74 8.16 3.46
CA ILE A 97 9.12 8.05 2.99
C ILE A 97 9.94 7.15 3.93
N LYS A 98 9.78 7.34 5.24
CA LYS A 98 10.46 6.52 6.25
C LYS A 98 10.06 5.05 6.14
N ALA A 99 8.79 4.74 5.90
CA ALA A 99 8.32 3.36 5.73
C ALA A 99 8.94 2.70 4.49
N ALA A 100 8.94 3.38 3.34
CA ALA A 100 9.56 2.89 2.11
C ALA A 100 11.08 2.64 2.29
N ARG A 101 11.79 3.61 2.89
CA ARG A 101 13.22 3.49 3.22
C ARG A 101 13.51 2.35 4.18
N THR A 102 12.69 2.16 5.21
CA THR A 102 12.86 1.08 6.19
C THR A 102 12.73 -0.30 5.52
N MET A 103 11.92 -0.40 4.46
CA MET A 103 11.77 -1.60 3.63
C MET A 103 12.80 -1.71 2.50
N ALA A 104 13.73 -0.76 2.39
CA ALA A 104 14.70 -0.67 1.29
C ALA A 104 14.06 -0.68 -0.10
N LEU A 105 12.94 0.05 -0.26
CA LEU A 105 12.21 0.17 -1.53
C LEU A 105 12.41 1.54 -2.16
N ASP A 106 12.90 1.56 -3.40
CA ASP A 106 12.99 2.78 -4.23
C ASP A 106 11.61 3.28 -4.68
N VAL A 107 10.66 2.37 -4.87
CA VAL A 107 9.27 2.71 -5.23
C VAL A 107 8.33 1.90 -4.36
N ALA A 108 7.40 2.59 -3.70
CA ALA A 108 6.43 1.94 -2.84
C ALA A 108 5.08 2.67 -2.82
N GLY A 109 4.00 1.90 -2.75
CA GLY A 109 2.71 2.40 -2.29
C GLY A 109 2.62 2.21 -0.79
N VAL A 110 2.52 3.30 -0.03
CA VAL A 110 2.35 3.28 1.43
C VAL A 110 0.93 3.69 1.76
N ASP A 111 0.18 2.77 2.36
CA ASP A 111 -1.20 2.99 2.77
C ASP A 111 -1.22 3.42 4.24
N ILE A 112 -1.84 4.57 4.54
CA ILE A 112 -1.87 5.21 5.86
C ILE A 112 -3.32 5.38 6.34
N LEU A 113 -3.55 5.07 7.61
CA LEU A 113 -4.80 5.39 8.30
C LEU A 113 -4.62 6.63 9.18
N ARG A 114 -5.57 7.57 9.09
CA ARG A 114 -5.64 8.74 9.98
C ARG A 114 -6.34 8.32 11.27
N ALA A 115 -5.57 8.12 12.34
CA ALA A 115 -6.11 7.86 13.68
C ALA A 115 -6.06 9.13 14.54
N ASN A 116 -6.82 9.14 15.65
CA ASN A 116 -6.79 10.28 16.59
C ASN A 116 -5.39 10.50 17.21
N ARG A 117 -4.59 9.43 17.29
CA ARG A 117 -3.21 9.45 17.78
C ARG A 117 -2.16 9.78 16.71
N GLY A 118 -2.59 10.18 15.51
CA GLY A 118 -1.72 10.48 14.36
C GLY A 118 -1.75 9.42 13.24
N PRO A 119 -0.97 9.61 12.17
CA PRO A 119 -0.97 8.73 11.02
C PRO A 119 -0.33 7.37 11.35
N LEU A 120 -1.00 6.29 10.96
CA LEU A 120 -0.54 4.91 11.15
C LEU A 120 -0.31 4.24 9.80
N VAL A 121 0.88 3.67 9.58
CA VAL A 121 1.16 2.87 8.38
C VAL A 121 0.45 1.53 8.48
N MET A 122 -0.34 1.20 7.46
CA MET A 122 -1.12 -0.03 7.38
C MET A 122 -0.46 -1.06 6.45
N GLU A 123 0.06 -0.62 5.31
CA GLU A 123 0.68 -1.49 4.30
C GLU A 123 1.79 -0.73 3.56
N VAL A 124 2.85 -1.44 3.20
CA VAL A 124 3.84 -0.99 2.23
C VAL A 124 3.88 -2.00 1.09
N ASN A 125 3.64 -1.54 -0.14
CA ASN A 125 3.55 -2.38 -1.33
C ASN A 125 4.66 -2.00 -2.32
N ALA A 126 5.56 -2.95 -2.61
CA ALA A 126 6.71 -2.76 -3.50
C ALA A 126 6.35 -2.66 -5.00
N SER A 127 5.13 -3.04 -5.39
CA SER A 127 4.64 -2.98 -6.77
C SER A 127 3.26 -2.32 -6.83
N PRO A 128 3.18 -1.01 -6.52
CA PRO A 128 1.91 -0.31 -6.51
C PRO A 128 1.31 -0.18 -7.91
N GLY A 129 0.01 -0.39 -8.05
CA GLY A 129 -0.71 -0.04 -9.29
C GLY A 129 -0.72 1.47 -9.52
N LEU A 130 -0.48 1.89 -10.76
CA LEU A 130 -0.36 3.31 -11.15
C LEU A 130 -1.64 3.90 -11.73
N GLU A 131 -2.39 3.12 -12.51
CA GLU A 131 -3.53 3.61 -13.30
C GLU A 131 -4.54 4.43 -12.48
N GLY A 132 -4.94 3.94 -11.31
CA GLY A 132 -5.92 4.62 -10.46
C GLY A 132 -5.41 5.95 -9.92
N ILE A 133 -4.16 5.98 -9.44
CA ILE A 133 -3.59 7.19 -8.82
C ILE A 133 -3.20 8.23 -9.87
N GLU A 134 -2.67 7.83 -11.03
CA GLU A 134 -2.38 8.75 -12.14
C GLU A 134 -3.66 9.36 -12.71
N LYS A 135 -4.73 8.57 -12.90
CA LYS A 135 -6.03 9.10 -13.35
C LYS A 135 -6.64 10.10 -12.38
N THR A 136 -6.52 9.84 -11.06
CA THR A 136 -7.07 10.74 -10.04
C THR A 136 -6.25 12.02 -9.87
N THR A 137 -4.91 11.93 -9.94
CA THR A 137 -4.02 13.06 -9.64
C THR A 137 -3.55 13.83 -10.88
N GLY A 138 -3.61 13.23 -12.07
CA GLY A 138 -3.05 13.78 -13.30
C GLY A 138 -1.53 13.83 -13.33
N ILE A 139 -0.85 13.17 -12.39
CA ILE A 139 0.61 13.18 -12.26
C ILE A 139 1.20 12.04 -13.08
N ASP A 140 2.23 12.33 -13.88
CA ASP A 140 3.08 11.33 -14.54
C ASP A 140 4.02 10.66 -13.52
N ILE A 141 3.51 9.59 -12.90
CA ILE A 141 4.23 8.82 -11.89
C ILE A 141 5.25 7.91 -12.58
N ALA A 142 4.86 7.25 -13.67
CA ALA A 142 5.76 6.41 -14.44
C ALA A 142 7.03 7.18 -14.87
N GLY A 143 6.89 8.40 -15.40
CA GLY A 143 8.04 9.22 -15.75
C GLY A 143 8.88 9.67 -14.53
N LYS A 144 8.27 9.86 -13.36
CA LYS A 144 9.04 10.10 -12.11
C LYS A 144 9.86 8.87 -11.70
N MET A 145 9.34 7.66 -11.89
CA MET A 145 10.10 6.42 -11.65
C MET A 145 11.27 6.28 -12.63
N ILE A 146 11.04 6.54 -13.93
CA ILE A 146 12.11 6.52 -14.94
C ILE A 146 13.20 7.54 -14.58
N ARG A 147 12.84 8.79 -14.24
CA ARG A 147 13.80 9.80 -13.78
C ARG A 147 14.56 9.41 -12.51
N TRP A 148 13.97 8.59 -11.64
CA TRP A 148 14.70 8.05 -10.49
C TRP A 148 15.77 7.07 -10.95
N ILE A 149 15.41 6.14 -11.84
CA ILE A 149 16.33 5.15 -12.41
C ILE A 149 17.46 5.85 -13.16
N GLU A 150 17.17 6.82 -14.04
CA GLU A 150 18.18 7.56 -14.82
C GLU A 150 19.25 8.24 -13.94
N ARG A 151 18.87 8.68 -12.74
CA ARG A 151 19.80 9.35 -11.79
C ARG A 151 20.67 8.39 -10.99
N HIS A 152 20.29 7.12 -10.87
CA HIS A 152 20.94 6.14 -10.00
C HIS A 152 21.53 4.96 -10.76
N ALA A 153 21.07 4.71 -11.99
CA ALA A 153 21.63 3.70 -12.87
C ALA A 153 23.02 4.16 -13.34
N THR A 154 24.03 3.36 -13.03
CA THR A 154 25.36 3.50 -13.61
C THR A 154 25.43 2.77 -14.95
N THR A 155 26.28 3.26 -15.86
CA THR A 155 26.43 2.77 -17.23
C THR A 155 27.05 1.36 -17.36
N GLU A 156 27.27 0.65 -16.26
CA GLU A 156 27.84 -0.71 -16.27
C GLU A 156 26.86 -1.81 -16.72
N TYR A 157 25.64 -1.44 -17.11
CA TYR A 157 24.72 -2.37 -17.78
C TYR A 157 24.83 -2.24 -19.31
N CYS A 158 25.69 -3.07 -19.89
CA CYS A 158 25.69 -3.31 -21.33
C CYS A 158 24.40 -4.09 -21.68
N LEU A 159 23.43 -3.43 -22.30
CA LEU A 159 22.38 -4.13 -23.03
C LEU A 159 23.11 -5.00 -24.04
N LYS A 160 23.13 -6.33 -23.83
CA LYS A 160 23.50 -7.26 -24.91
C LYS A 160 22.51 -7.00 -26.03
N THR A 161 22.92 -6.19 -27.00
CA THR A 161 22.27 -6.10 -28.30
C THR A 161 22.29 -7.52 -28.84
N GLY A 162 21.14 -8.17 -28.82
CA GLY A 162 20.97 -9.47 -29.46
C GLY A 162 21.30 -9.29 -30.93
N GLY A 163 22.37 -9.95 -31.37
CA GLY A 163 22.64 -10.21 -32.78
C GLY A 163 21.84 -11.39 -33.29
#